data_AF-T2JZF6-F1
#
_entry.id   AF-T2JZF6-F1
#
_cell.length_a   1.000
_cell.length_b   1.000
_cell.length_c   1.000
_cell.angle_alpha   90.00
_cell.angle_beta   90.00
_cell.angle_gamma   90.00
#
_symmetry.space_group_name_H-M   'P 1'
#
loop_
_entity.id
_entity.type
_entity.pdbx_description
1 polymer ?
#
loop_
_entity_poly.entity_id
_entity_poly.type
_entity_poly.pdbx_seq_one_letter_code
_entity_poly.pdbx_strand_id
1 'polypeptide(L)'
;MRAAYSLWFALEKEAKETLYIKTGELDFGLINSPSMQEVANSMRQENIPYQTLTATEINKRFPQFNIPETMEGLYQEDTGI
;
A
#
# COMPACT_ATOMS: atom_id res chain seq x y z
N MET A 1 -6.70 -10.62 2.32
CA MET A 1 -5.79 -10.27 3.44
C MET A 1 -6.47 -10.03 4.78
N ARG A 2 -7.73 -9.58 4.87
CA ARG A 2 -8.38 -9.21 6.16
C ARG A 2 -8.28 -10.25 7.28
N ALA A 3 -8.47 -11.54 6.98
CA ALA A 3 -8.40 -12.59 7.99
C ALA A 3 -6.98 -12.81 8.57
N ALA A 4 -5.93 -12.55 7.78
CA ALA A 4 -4.56 -12.75 8.22
C ALA A 4 -4.14 -11.72 9.29
N TYR A 5 -4.59 -10.47 9.18
CA TYR A 5 -4.27 -9.43 10.17
C TYR A 5 -4.74 -9.79 11.58
N SER A 6 -5.97 -10.31 11.72
CA SER A 6 -6.47 -10.73 13.03
C SER A 6 -5.62 -11.86 13.64
N LEU A 7 -5.10 -12.77 12.81
CA LEU A 7 -4.21 -13.84 13.25
C LEU A 7 -2.83 -13.30 13.64
N TRP A 8 -2.26 -12.38 12.86
CA TRP A 8 -1.00 -11.72 13.17
C TRP A 8 -1.06 -10.93 14.48
N PHE A 9 -2.14 -10.19 14.73
CA PHE A 9 -2.31 -9.43 15.97
C PHE A 9 -2.52 -10.34 17.18
N ALA A 10 -3.21 -11.47 16.99
CA ALA A 10 -3.33 -12.49 18.04
C ALA A 10 -1.96 -13.11 18.36
N LEU A 11 -1.16 -13.41 17.35
CA LEU A 11 0.18 -13.98 17.51
C LEU A 11 1.14 -12.99 18.19
N GLU A 12 1.15 -11.73 17.79
CA GLU A 12 1.94 -10.66 18.44
C GLU A 12 1.63 -10.58 19.95
N LYS A 13 0.34 -10.64 20.31
CA LYS A 13 -0.11 -10.63 21.71
C LYS A 13 0.37 -11.87 22.48
N GLU A 14 0.40 -13.04 21.85
CA GLU A 14 0.87 -14.28 22.46
C GLU A 14 2.40 -14.30 22.64
N ALA A 15 3.13 -13.89 21.60
CA ALA A 15 4.58 -13.83 21.58
C ALA A 15 5.16 -12.72 22.47
N LYS A 16 4.39 -11.65 22.71
CA LYS A 16 4.84 -10.42 23.39
C LYS A 16 6.03 -9.75 22.68
N GLU A 17 6.04 -9.86 21.36
CA GLU A 17 7.04 -9.27 20.46
C GLU A 17 6.30 -8.46 19.40
N THR A 18 6.90 -7.40 18.89
CA THR A 18 6.34 -6.67 17.75
C THR A 18 6.54 -7.49 16.47
N LEU A 19 5.44 -7.95 15.89
CA LEU A 19 5.40 -8.73 14.65
C LEU A 19 4.76 -7.96 13.50
N TYR A 20 4.11 -6.83 13.79
CA TYR A 20 3.53 -5.97 12.76
C TYR A 20 3.81 -4.49 13.02
N ILE A 21 4.31 -3.81 12.00
CA ILE A 21 4.52 -2.36 11.96
C ILE A 21 3.72 -1.80 10.80
N LYS A 22 2.70 -1.01 11.12
CA LYS A 22 1.83 -0.32 10.15
C LYS A 22 2.59 0.82 9.43
N THR A 23 3.36 0.49 8.41
CA THR A 23 4.12 1.46 7.60
C THR A 23 3.29 2.08 6.46
N GLY A 24 2.16 1.47 6.12
CA GLY A 24 1.51 1.63 4.83
C GLY A 24 2.28 0.93 3.71
N GLU A 25 1.68 0.91 2.54
CA GLU A 25 2.22 0.36 1.30
C GLU A 25 2.05 1.39 0.19
N LEU A 26 3.08 1.51 -0.64
CA LEU A 26 3.07 2.33 -1.85
C LEU A 26 3.45 1.43 -3.03
N ASP A 27 2.47 1.12 -3.86
CA ASP A 27 2.71 0.57 -5.19
C ASP A 27 2.85 1.73 -6.17
N PHE A 28 3.85 1.70 -7.06
CA PHE A 28 3.94 2.66 -8.16
C PHE A 28 4.43 1.99 -9.43
N GLY A 29 3.94 2.51 -10.57
CA GLY A 29 4.22 1.95 -11.88
C GLY A 29 3.83 2.93 -12.98
N LEU A 30 4.01 2.51 -14.23
CA LEU A 30 3.62 3.33 -15.38
C LEU A 30 2.12 3.63 -15.34
N ILE A 31 1.77 4.87 -15.70
CA ILE A 31 0.39 5.31 -15.83
C ILE A 31 -0.38 4.35 -16.74
N ASN A 32 -1.58 3.94 -16.29
CA ASN A 32 -2.45 3.01 -17.01
C ASN A 32 -1.84 1.62 -17.28
N SER A 33 -0.81 1.21 -16.54
CA SER A 33 -0.32 -0.16 -16.65
C SER A 33 -1.38 -1.17 -16.21
N PRO A 34 -1.51 -2.33 -16.89
CA PRO A 34 -2.51 -3.33 -16.54
C PRO A 34 -2.43 -3.79 -15.08
N SER A 35 -1.22 -3.98 -14.56
CA SER A 35 -1.00 -4.41 -13.17
C SER A 35 -1.52 -3.39 -12.15
N MET A 36 -1.28 -2.09 -12.37
CA MET A 36 -1.79 -1.05 -11.47
C MET A 36 -3.33 -0.98 -11.50
N GLN A 37 -3.93 -1.17 -12.68
CA GLN A 37 -5.38 -1.23 -12.81
C GLN A 37 -5.97 -2.45 -12.10
N GLU A 38 -5.31 -3.62 -12.18
CA GLU A 38 -5.72 -4.83 -11.47
C GLU A 38 -5.68 -4.66 -9.94
N VAL A 39 -4.62 -4.04 -9.40
CA VAL A 39 -4.51 -3.73 -7.97
C VAL A 39 -5.62 -2.78 -7.54
N ALA A 40 -5.80 -1.66 -8.24
CA ALA A 40 -6.84 -0.67 -7.93
C ALA A 40 -8.26 -1.29 -8.01
N ASN A 41 -8.51 -2.15 -9.00
CA ASN A 41 -9.78 -2.86 -9.13
C ASN A 41 -10.01 -3.83 -7.97
N SER A 42 -8.97 -4.56 -7.55
CA SER A 42 -9.05 -5.48 -6.41
C SER A 42 -9.37 -4.73 -5.11
N MET A 43 -8.68 -3.62 -4.84
CA MET A 43 -8.96 -2.77 -3.68
C MET A 43 -10.39 -2.23 -3.70
N ARG A 44 -10.87 -1.78 -4.87
CA ARG A 44 -12.25 -1.29 -5.05
C ARG A 44 -13.30 -2.38 -4.81
N GLN A 45 -13.10 -3.58 -5.36
CA GLN A 45 -14.01 -4.72 -5.19
C GLN A 45 -14.14 -5.13 -3.73
N GLU A 46 -13.02 -5.10 -3.00
CA GLU A 46 -12.96 -5.48 -1.58
C GLU A 46 -13.29 -4.31 -0.63
N ASN A 47 -13.65 -3.13 -1.16
CA ASN A 47 -13.92 -1.91 -0.40
C ASN A 47 -12.76 -1.51 0.56
N ILE A 48 -11.52 -1.70 0.10
CA ILE A 48 -10.31 -1.31 0.82
C ILE A 48 -10.02 0.16 0.51
N PRO A 49 -9.90 1.06 1.50
CA PRO A 49 -9.51 2.44 1.27
C PRO A 49 -8.08 2.54 0.74
N TYR A 50 -7.89 3.30 -0.33
CA TYR A 50 -6.59 3.62 -0.90
C TYR A 50 -6.60 5.02 -1.52
N GLN A 51 -5.42 5.60 -1.74
CA GLN A 51 -5.22 6.88 -2.40
C GLN A 51 -4.48 6.67 -3.72
N THR A 52 -4.97 7.24 -4.82
CA THR A 52 -4.16 7.38 -6.03
C THR A 52 -3.27 8.61 -5.87
N LEU A 53 -1.98 8.48 -6.18
CA LEU A 53 -1.00 9.54 -6.09
C LEU A 53 -0.31 9.73 -7.45
N THR A 54 -0.12 10.98 -7.84
CA THR A 54 0.72 11.37 -8.99
C THR A 54 2.20 11.25 -8.64
N ALA A 55 3.08 11.18 -9.66
CA ALA A 55 4.52 11.25 -9.45
C ALA A 55 4.96 12.47 -8.62
N THR A 56 4.34 13.64 -8.83
CA THR A 56 4.63 14.85 -8.05
C THR A 56 4.28 14.69 -6.58
N GLU A 57 3.13 14.08 -6.25
CA GLU A 57 2.73 13.83 -4.87
C GLU A 57 3.62 12.77 -4.21
N ILE A 58 4.00 11.73 -4.95
CA ILE A 58 4.93 10.69 -4.48
C ILE A 58 6.29 11.30 -4.19
N ASN A 59 6.87 12.07 -5.12
CA ASN A 59 8.18 12.69 -4.93
C ASN A 59 8.20 13.72 -3.80
N LYS A 60 7.05 14.35 -3.50
CA LYS A 60 6.90 15.24 -2.35
C LYS A 60 6.81 14.47 -1.02
N ARG A 61 6.04 13.38 -0.98
CA ARG A 61 5.76 12.62 0.25
C ARG A 61 6.84 11.60 0.59
N PHE A 62 7.43 11.00 -0.43
CA PHE A 62 8.43 9.94 -0.38
C PHE A 62 9.63 10.31 -1.28
N PRO A 63 10.39 11.35 -0.91
CA PRO A 63 11.45 11.91 -1.76
C PRO A 63 12.58 10.93 -2.09
N GLN A 64 12.71 9.83 -1.35
CA GLN A 64 13.71 8.78 -1.60
C GLN A 64 13.50 8.03 -2.93
N PHE A 65 12.28 8.02 -3.49
CA PHE A 65 11.99 7.26 -4.72
C PHE A 65 12.26 8.04 -6.01
N ASN A 66 12.05 9.36 -6.02
CA ASN A 66 12.30 10.26 -7.15
C ASN A 66 11.90 9.68 -8.53
N ILE A 67 10.60 9.41 -8.70
CA ILE A 67 10.04 8.72 -9.86
C ILE A 67 9.70 9.70 -11.02
N PRO A 68 9.75 9.26 -12.29
CA PRO A 68 9.39 10.11 -13.43
C PRO A 68 7.89 10.42 -13.49
N GLU A 69 7.53 11.52 -14.17
CA GLU A 69 6.12 11.94 -14.38
C GLU A 69 5.27 10.94 -15.16
N THR A 70 5.89 9.95 -15.82
CA THR A 70 5.22 8.86 -16.52
C THR A 70 4.67 7.77 -15.58
N MET A 71 4.84 7.94 -14.26
CA MET A 71 4.38 7.01 -13.24
C MET A 71 3.25 7.56 -12.36
N GLU A 72 2.47 6.65 -11.81
CA GLU A 72 1.46 6.88 -10.78
C GLU A 72 1.63 5.87 -9.65
N GLY A 73 0.97 6.10 -8.51
CA GLY A 73 0.98 5.15 -7.41
C GLY A 73 -0.35 5.00 -6.70
N LEU A 74 -0.46 3.89 -5.98
CA LEU A 74 -1.56 3.54 -5.09
C LEU A 74 -0.97 3.43 -3.68
N TYR A 75 -1.50 4.21 -2.76
CA TYR A 75 -1.10 4.20 -1.37
C TYR A 75 -2.21 3.63 -0.49
N GLN A 76 -1.90 2.54 0.22
CA GLN A 76 -2.79 1.99 1.24
C GLN A 76 -2.20 2.24 2.63
N GLU A 77 -2.96 2.89 3.50
CA GLU A 77 -2.46 3.29 4.83
C GLU A 77 -2.46 2.16 5.87
N ASP A 78 -3.27 1.13 5.66
CA ASP A 78 -3.55 0.08 6.63
C ASP A 78 -2.60 -1.13 6.57
N THR A 79 -1.69 -1.15 5.61
CA THR A 79 -0.66 -2.17 5.41
C THR A 79 0.63 -1.89 6.18
N GLY A 80 1.55 -2.84 6.14
CA GLY A 80 2.74 -2.83 6.96
C GLY A 80 3.61 -4.05 6.78
N ILE A 81 4.73 -4.04 7.50
CA ILE A 81 5.73 -5.11 7.56
C ILE A 81 5.70 -5.83 8.91
#